data_AF-A0A2M9CXG0-F1
#
_entry.id   AF-A0A2M9CXG0-F1
#
_cell.length_a   1.000
_cell.length_b   1.000
_cell.length_c   1.000
_cell.angle_alpha   90.00
_cell.angle_beta   90.00
_cell.angle_gamma   90.00
#
_symmetry.space_group_name_H-M   'P 1'
#
loop_
_entity.id
_entity.type
_entity.pdbx_description
1 polymer ?
#
loop_
_entity_poly.entity_id
_entity_poly.type
_entity_poly.pdbx_seq_one_letter_code
_entity_poly.pdbx_strand_id
1 'polypeptide(L)'
;MQDLILQHLEDPYFLEALYREHKNAFKKAFAALYPSIQHHVVAQCWHARLRDERDEVRWGTKNEWLRVMLFGLLAGVAAKLSDWLSIRPEDFYPRFAGFIVFPFLMLFFIFNESRSVDKLLKKSFY
;
A
#
# COMPACT_ATOMS: atom_id res chain seq x y z
N MET A 1 18.30 -13.89 16.30
CA MET A 1 17.22 -12.89 16.53
C MET A 1 16.01 -13.52 17.19
N GLN A 2 15.56 -14.69 16.77
CA GLN A 2 14.49 -15.41 17.47
C GLN A 2 14.85 -15.69 18.94
N ASP A 3 16.08 -16.14 19.21
CA ASP A 3 16.54 -16.41 20.58
C ASP A 3 16.54 -15.15 21.47
N LEU A 4 16.91 -14.00 20.91
CA LEU A 4 16.89 -12.71 21.63
C LEU A 4 15.45 -12.29 22.01
N ILE A 5 14.49 -12.52 21.11
CA ILE A 5 13.07 -12.24 21.37
C ILE A 5 12.53 -13.18 22.45
N LEU A 6 12.95 -14.45 22.46
CA LEU A 6 12.53 -15.42 23.48
C LEU A 6 13.16 -15.12 24.85
N GLN A 7 14.45 -14.80 24.90
CA GLN A 7 15.18 -14.51 26.14
C GLN A 7 14.69 -13.23 26.82
N HIS A 8 14.25 -12.23 26.04
CA HIS A 8 13.79 -10.93 26.54
C HIS A 8 12.28 -10.74 26.32
N LEU A 9 11.49 -11.82 26.25
CA LEU A 9 10.05 -11.73 25.95
C LEU A 9 9.27 -10.91 27.00
N GLU A 10 9.74 -10.91 28.24
CA GLU A 10 9.14 -10.18 29.36
C GLU A 10 9.73 -8.78 29.56
N ASP A 11 10.67 -8.35 28.72
CA ASP A 11 11.26 -7.01 28.73
C ASP A 11 10.74 -6.18 27.55
N PRO A 12 9.70 -5.35 27.76
CA PRO A 12 9.11 -4.54 26.70
C PRO A 12 10.08 -3.49 26.15
N TYR A 13 11.01 -3.00 26.97
CA TYR A 13 11.96 -1.96 26.59
C TYR A 13 12.99 -2.52 25.61
N PHE A 14 13.56 -3.69 25.91
CA PHE A 14 14.49 -4.37 25.02
C PHE A 14 13.82 -4.74 23.68
N LEU A 15 12.59 -5.26 23.71
CA LEU A 15 11.85 -5.60 22.49
C LEU A 15 11.59 -4.38 21.61
N GLU A 16 11.23 -3.23 22.19
CA GLU A 16 11.00 -2.00 21.43
C GLU A 16 12.31 -1.43 20.87
N ALA A 17 13.42 -1.50 21.62
CA ALA A 17 14.74 -1.11 21.11
C ALA A 17 15.17 -1.98 19.93
N LEU A 18 15.06 -3.31 20.08
CA LEU A 18 15.38 -4.29 19.04
C LEU A 18 14.50 -4.11 17.79
N TYR A 19 13.22 -3.79 18.00
CA TYR A 19 12.29 -3.48 16.92
C TYR A 19 12.70 -2.23 16.14
N ARG A 20 13.08 -1.15 16.83
CA ARG A 20 13.48 0.11 16.19
C ARG A 20 14.78 -0.04 15.40
N GLU A 21 15.73 -0.78 15.95
CA GLU A 21 17.03 -1.00 15.31
C GLU A 21 16.92 -1.92 14.09
N HIS A 22 16.05 -2.95 14.16
CA HIS A 22 15.96 -4.00 13.15
C HIS A 22 14.52 -4.36 12.75
N LYS A 23 13.71 -3.36 12.37
CA LYS A 23 12.26 -3.46 12.06
C LYS A 23 11.88 -4.69 11.23
N ASN A 24 12.52 -4.89 10.08
CA ASN A 24 12.16 -5.98 9.15
C ASN A 24 12.55 -7.37 9.66
N ALA A 25 13.75 -7.49 10.23
CA ALA A 25 14.25 -8.76 10.76
C ALA A 25 13.43 -9.19 11.99
N PHE A 26 13.09 -8.24 12.86
CA PHE A 26 12.23 -8.45 14.02
C PHE A 26 10.84 -8.95 13.59
N LYS A 27 10.18 -8.28 12.62
CA LYS A 27 8.87 -8.72 12.10
C LYS A 27 8.89 -10.16 11.61
N LYS A 28 9.93 -10.54 10.86
CA LYS A 28 10.07 -11.91 10.32
C LYS A 28 10.33 -12.94 11.42
N ALA A 29 11.23 -12.64 12.36
CA ALA A 29 11.56 -13.50 13.48
C ALA A 29 10.36 -13.68 14.42
N PHE A 30 9.66 -12.60 14.76
CA PHE A 30 8.49 -12.59 15.61
C PHE A 30 7.31 -13.36 14.99
N ALA A 31 7.05 -13.19 13.69
CA ALA A 31 5.98 -13.93 13.01
C ALA A 31 6.20 -15.45 13.03
N ALA A 32 7.46 -15.91 12.98
CA ALA A 32 7.79 -17.32 13.07
C ALA A 32 7.67 -17.87 14.51
N LEU A 33 7.95 -17.04 15.52
CA LEU A 33 7.84 -17.41 16.94
C LEU A 33 6.42 -17.33 17.49
N TYR A 34 5.59 -16.44 16.96
CA TYR A 34 4.26 -16.16 17.51
C TYR A 34 3.40 -17.41 17.81
N PRO A 35 3.35 -18.45 16.96
CA PRO A 35 2.58 -19.66 17.27
C PRO A 35 2.98 -20.35 18.58
N SER A 36 4.25 -20.27 18.98
CA SER A 36 4.74 -20.88 20.23
C SER A 36 4.61 -19.97 21.45
N ILE A 37 4.58 -18.64 21.26
CA ILE A 37 4.52 -17.66 22.35
C ILE A 37 3.17 -16.96 22.50
N GLN A 38 2.15 -17.35 21.74
CA GLN A 38 0.81 -16.74 21.72
C GLN A 38 0.13 -16.67 23.11
N HIS A 39 0.54 -17.52 24.05
CA HIS A 39 0.03 -17.54 25.41
C HIS A 39 0.50 -16.34 26.26
N HIS A 40 1.60 -15.68 25.89
CA HIS A 40 2.10 -14.50 26.59
C HIS A 40 1.38 -13.23 26.16
N VAL A 41 0.97 -12.41 27.14
CA VAL A 41 0.29 -11.13 26.91
C VAL A 41 1.17 -10.18 26.07
N VAL A 42 2.47 -10.13 26.35
CA VAL A 42 3.42 -9.29 25.59
C VAL A 42 3.44 -9.68 24.11
N ALA A 43 3.41 -10.98 23.80
CA ALA A 43 3.36 -11.46 22.42
C ALA A 43 2.04 -11.10 21.73
N GLN A 44 0.91 -11.17 22.42
CA GLN A 44 -0.39 -10.77 21.88
C GLN A 44 -0.42 -9.26 21.55
N CYS A 45 0.09 -8.42 22.45
CA CYS A 45 0.22 -6.98 22.22
C CYS A 45 1.08 -6.66 20.99
N TRP A 46 2.24 -7.32 20.87
CA TRP A 46 3.12 -7.16 19.71
C TRP A 46 2.48 -7.66 18.42
N HIS A 47 1.78 -8.79 18.45
CA HIS A 47 1.07 -9.28 17.28
C HIS A 47 -0.03 -8.33 16.80
N ALA A 48 -0.78 -7.72 17.73
CA ALA A 48 -1.75 -6.68 17.39
C ALA A 48 -1.07 -5.46 16.73
N ARG A 49 -0.01 -4.93 17.36
CA ARG A 49 0.78 -3.79 16.85
C ARG A 49 1.36 -4.05 15.45
N LEU A 50 2.00 -5.20 15.26
CA LEU A 50 2.65 -5.54 13.99
C LEU A 50 1.64 -5.90 12.89
N ARG A 51 0.41 -6.28 13.26
CA ARG A 51 -0.67 -6.53 12.31
C ARG A 51 -1.27 -5.23 11.77
N ASP A 52 -1.51 -4.23 12.62
CA ASP A 52 -2.00 -2.90 12.21
C ASP A 52 -0.95 -2.11 11.44
N GLU A 53 0.33 -2.29 11.74
CA GLU A 53 1.40 -1.67 10.94
C GLU A 53 1.47 -2.14 9.48
N ARG A 54 0.75 -3.21 9.09
CA ARG A 54 0.60 -3.55 7.67
C ARG A 54 -0.25 -2.54 6.90
N ASP A 55 -0.99 -1.68 7.61
CA ASP A 55 -1.77 -0.58 7.06
C ASP A 55 -0.97 0.75 7.05
N GLU A 56 0.32 0.76 7.47
CA GLU A 56 1.21 1.90 7.22
C GLU A 56 1.36 2.12 5.71
N VAL A 57 1.18 3.37 5.29
CA VAL A 57 1.16 3.89 3.90
C VAL A 57 2.11 3.10 2.98
N ARG A 58 1.55 2.10 2.28
CA ARG A 58 2.26 1.38 1.23
C ARG A 58 2.35 2.33 0.05
N TRP A 59 3.54 2.88 -0.20
CA TRP A 59 3.88 3.80 -1.30
C TRP A 59 3.77 3.19 -2.71
N GLY A 60 2.82 2.29 -2.93
CA GLY A 60 2.72 1.53 -4.16
C GLY A 60 3.42 0.17 -4.05
N THR A 61 2.76 -0.90 -4.46
CA THR A 61 3.44 -2.15 -4.83
C THR A 61 4.15 -2.01 -6.19
N LYS A 62 5.12 -2.87 -6.52
CA LYS A 62 5.82 -2.84 -7.83
C LYS A 62 4.83 -2.87 -9.01
N ASN A 63 3.71 -3.58 -8.87
CA ASN A 63 2.66 -3.66 -9.87
C ASN A 63 1.82 -2.36 -9.94
N GLU A 64 1.68 -1.63 -8.84
CA GLU A 64 1.03 -0.30 -8.83
C GLU A 64 1.88 0.72 -9.58
N TRP A 65 3.19 0.72 -9.36
CA TRP A 65 4.12 1.58 -10.11
C TRP A 65 4.09 1.31 -11.62
N LEU A 66 4.00 0.04 -12.04
CA LEU A 66 3.88 -0.32 -13.46
C LEU A 66 2.56 0.23 -14.07
N ARG A 67 1.46 0.17 -13.31
CA ARG A 67 0.17 0.73 -13.74
C ARG A 67 0.22 2.25 -13.89
N VAL A 68 0.84 2.95 -12.94
CA VAL A 68 1.05 4.41 -13.03
C VAL A 68 1.88 4.77 -14.25
N MET A 69 2.96 4.03 -14.50
CA MET A 69 3.81 4.23 -15.68
C MET A 69 3.03 4.02 -16.99
N LEU A 70 2.21 2.96 -17.06
CA LEU A 70 1.37 2.67 -18.23
C LEU A 70 0.33 3.77 -18.46
N PHE A 71 -0.40 4.18 -17.42
CA PHE A 71 -1.39 5.26 -17.54
C PHE A 71 -0.75 6.61 -17.89
N GLY A 72 0.44 6.90 -17.36
CA GLY A 72 1.21 8.09 -17.73
C GLY A 72 1.63 8.07 -19.21
N LEU A 73 2.05 6.91 -19.72
CA LEU A 73 2.38 6.76 -21.13
C LEU A 73 1.15 6.95 -22.03
N LEU A 74 0.01 6.36 -21.66
CA LEU A 74 -1.26 6.54 -22.38
C LEU A 74 -1.73 7.99 -22.37
N ALA A 75 -1.60 8.68 -21.23
CA ALA A 75 -1.92 10.11 -21.12
C ALA A 75 -0.99 10.96 -22.00
N GLY A 76 0.31 10.62 -22.08
CA GLY A 76 1.25 11.28 -22.98
C GLY A 76 0.91 11.07 -24.46
N VAL A 77 0.50 9.87 -24.85
CA VAL A 77 0.01 9.58 -26.20
C VAL A 77 -1.28 10.38 -26.49
N ALA A 78 -2.22 10.42 -25.53
CA ALA A 78 -3.44 11.21 -25.65
C ALA A 78 -3.15 12.72 -25.76
N ALA A 79 -2.12 13.23 -25.09
CA ALA A 79 -1.70 14.63 -25.23
C ALA A 79 -1.21 14.94 -26.65
N LYS A 80 -0.51 14.00 -27.30
CA LYS A 80 -0.08 14.09 -28.71
C LYS A 80 -1.22 13.94 -29.72
N LEU A 81 -2.42 13.55 -29.29
CA LEU A 81 -3.59 13.50 -30.17
C LEU A 81 -3.91 14.89 -30.76
N SER A 82 -3.60 15.97 -30.02
CA SER A 82 -3.75 17.36 -30.49
C SER A 82 -2.98 17.61 -31.79
N ASP A 83 -1.72 17.14 -31.87
CA ASP A 83 -0.86 17.24 -33.04
C ASP A 83 -1.42 16.43 -34.22
N TRP A 84 -1.97 15.24 -33.97
CA TRP A 84 -2.57 14.39 -35.02
C TRP A 84 -3.87 14.96 -35.60
N LEU A 85 -4.61 15.71 -34.79
CA LEU A 85 -5.83 16.40 -35.21
C LEU A 85 -5.55 17.79 -35.81
N SER A 86 -4.28 18.22 -35.86
CA SER A 86 -3.85 19.55 -36.31
C SER A 86 -4.57 20.69 -35.55
N ILE A 87 -4.93 20.46 -34.28
CA ILE A 87 -5.59 21.46 -33.44
C ILE A 87 -4.53 22.22 -32.67
N ARG A 88 -4.63 23.55 -32.64
CA ARG A 88 -3.72 24.37 -31.84
C ARG A 88 -3.80 23.96 -30.37
N PRO A 89 -2.67 23.73 -29.69
CA PRO A 89 -2.62 23.38 -28.27
C PRO A 89 -3.45 24.32 -27.39
N GLU A 90 -3.45 25.60 -27.72
CA GLU A 90 -4.18 26.70 -27.07
C GLU A 90 -5.70 26.49 -27.07
N ASP A 91 -6.24 25.83 -28.10
CA ASP A 91 -7.67 25.53 -28.22
C ASP A 91 -8.02 24.14 -27.63
N PHE A 92 -7.06 23.22 -27.63
CA PHE A 92 -7.25 21.83 -27.27
C PHE A 92 -7.17 21.59 -25.75
N TYR A 93 -6.08 22.00 -25.10
CA TYR A 93 -5.84 21.65 -23.70
C TYR A 93 -6.85 22.25 -22.71
N PRO A 94 -7.29 23.51 -22.84
CA PRO A 94 -8.28 24.07 -21.90
C PRO A 94 -9.61 23.31 -21.88
N ARG A 95 -9.97 22.65 -23.00
CA ARG A 95 -11.25 21.94 -23.16
C ARG A 95 -11.12 20.44 -22.86
N PHE A 96 -10.02 19.83 -23.29
CA PHE A 96 -9.87 18.37 -23.28
C PHE A 96 -8.91 17.83 -22.22
N ALA A 97 -8.04 18.65 -21.61
CA ALA A 97 -7.11 18.17 -20.59
C ALA A 97 -7.81 17.52 -19.39
N GLY A 98 -8.93 18.10 -18.94
CA GLY A 98 -9.76 17.49 -17.90
C GLY A 98 -10.31 16.12 -18.34
N PHE A 99 -10.81 16.02 -19.57
CA PHE A 99 -11.35 14.77 -20.11
C PHE A 99 -10.27 13.68 -20.32
N ILE A 100 -9.00 14.07 -20.44
CA ILE A 100 -7.87 13.14 -20.46
C ILE A 100 -7.45 12.76 -19.05
N VAL A 101 -7.38 13.70 -18.11
CA VAL A 101 -6.82 13.44 -16.77
C VAL A 101 -7.82 12.74 -15.85
N PHE A 102 -9.10 13.17 -15.84
CA PHE A 102 -10.09 12.66 -14.90
C PHE A 102 -10.45 11.17 -15.09
N PRO A 103 -10.70 10.65 -16.31
CA PRO A 103 -11.04 9.24 -16.48
C PRO A 103 -9.88 8.30 -16.09
N PHE A 104 -8.64 8.71 -16.37
CA PHE A 104 -7.46 7.92 -16.02
C PHE A 104 -7.21 7.91 -14.51
N LEU A 105 -7.40 9.04 -13.83
CA LEU A 105 -7.40 9.11 -12.36
C LEU A 105 -8.51 8.24 -11.76
N MET A 106 -9.74 8.34 -12.30
CA MET A 106 -10.88 7.55 -11.83
C MET A 106 -10.62 6.05 -11.97
N LEU A 107 -10.12 5.60 -13.12
CA LEU A 107 -9.71 4.21 -13.32
C LEU A 107 -8.62 3.81 -12.34
N PHE A 108 -7.60 4.64 -12.14
CA PHE A 108 -6.54 4.38 -11.17
C PHE A 108 -7.11 4.15 -9.77
N PHE A 109 -8.00 5.01 -9.28
CA PHE A 109 -8.63 4.84 -7.96
C PHE A 109 -9.49 3.57 -7.89
N ILE A 110 -10.34 3.30 -8.89
CA ILE A 110 -11.17 2.08 -8.92
C ILE A 110 -10.30 0.82 -8.86
N PHE A 111 -9.20 0.80 -9.62
CA PHE A 111 -8.26 -0.34 -9.64
C PHE A 111 -7.39 -0.46 -8.39
N ASN A 112 -7.25 0.61 -7.58
CA ASN A 112 -6.49 0.58 -6.34
C ASN A 112 -7.40 0.34 -5.11
N GLU A 113 -8.66 0.78 -5.17
CA GLU A 113 -9.66 0.63 -4.11
C GLU A 113 -10.56 -0.60 -4.25
N SER A 114 -10.43 -1.42 -5.30
CA SER A 114 -11.28 -2.61 -5.49
C SER A 114 -11.30 -3.58 -4.30
N ARG A 115 -10.27 -3.56 -3.43
CA ARG A 115 -10.26 -4.33 -2.17
C ARG A 115 -11.15 -3.76 -1.05
N SER A 116 -11.52 -2.49 -1.12
CA SER A 116 -12.43 -1.82 -0.17
C SER A 116 -13.90 -1.96 -0.62
N VAL A 117 -14.17 -1.84 -1.92
CA VAL A 117 -15.52 -2.00 -2.50
C VAL A 117 -16.05 -3.43 -2.31
N ASP A 118 -15.21 -4.45 -2.47
CA ASP A 118 -15.57 -5.84 -2.16
C ASP A 118 -15.94 -6.03 -0.68
N LYS A 119 -15.27 -5.32 0.25
CA LYS A 119 -15.61 -5.36 1.68
C LYS A 119 -16.94 -4.66 1.97
N LEU A 120 -17.23 -3.56 1.29
CA LEU A 120 -18.48 -2.81 1.46
C LEU A 120 -19.69 -3.56 0.88
N LEU A 121 -19.55 -4.18 -0.29
CA LEU A 121 -20.58 -5.03 -0.87
C LEU A 121 -20.81 -6.28 -0.02
N LYS A 122 -19.75 -6.94 0.45
CA LYS A 122 -19.88 -8.14 1.30
C LYS A 122 -20.45 -7.86 2.69
N LYS A 123 -20.29 -6.63 3.21
CA LYS A 123 -20.88 -6.16 4.47
C LYS A 123 -22.36 -5.77 4.32
N SER A 124 -22.82 -5.44 3.12
CA SER A 124 -24.23 -5.12 2.84
C SER A 124 -25.11 -6.37 2.67
N PHE A 125 -24.51 -7.56 2.55
CA PHE A 125 -25.20 -8.85 2.37
C PHE A 125 -25.24 -9.71 3.65
N TYR A 126 -24.96 -9.13 4.82
CA TYR A 126 -25.11 -9.75 6.15
C TYR A 126 -25.96 -8.90 7.06
#